data_AF-A0A0E1XB58-F1
#
_entry.id   AF-A0A0E1XB58-F1
#
_cell.length_a   1.000
_cell.length_b   1.000
_cell.length_c   1.000
_cell.angle_alpha   90.00
_cell.angle_beta   90.00
_cell.angle_gamma   90.00
#
_symmetry.space_group_name_H-M   'P 1'
#
loop_
_entity.id
_entity.type
_entity.pdbx_description
1 polymer ?
#
loop_
_entity_poly.entity_id
_entity_poly.type
_entity_poly.pdbx_seq_one_letter_code
_entity_poly.pdbx_strand_id
1 'polypeptide(L)' 'MRDYMEIEIKFNETFEAPMGSPRPRFSTKGRYAHTYMPTKYTEHKKYLQNQMPKLNLENALKIELEFYFSRRL' A
#
# COMPACT_ATOMS: atom_id res chain seq x y z
N MET A 1 -27.10 10.57 11.74
CA MET A 1 -26.11 9.68 11.08
C MET A 1 -24.81 10.44 10.99
N ARG A 2 -23.66 9.79 11.19
CA ARG A 2 -22.36 10.42 10.93
C ARG A 2 -21.95 10.03 9.53
N ASP A 3 -21.70 11.01 8.68
CA ASP A 3 -21.25 10.77 7.32
C ASP A 3 -19.74 10.53 7.35
N TYR A 4 -19.35 9.28 7.10
CA TYR A 4 -17.96 8.89 6.92
C TYR A 4 -17.72 8.63 5.42
N MET A 5 -16.53 9.00 4.95
CA MET A 5 -16.11 8.63 3.61
C MET A 5 -15.67 7.16 3.62
N GLU A 6 -16.43 6.30 2.96
CA GLU A 6 -16.10 4.89 2.77
C GLU A 6 -15.38 4.68 1.44
N ILE A 7 -14.30 3.90 1.47
CA ILE A 7 -13.49 3.59 0.29
C ILE A 7 -13.11 2.12 0.33
N GLU A 8 -13.43 1.43 -0.76
CA GLU A 8 -12.94 0.08 -0.99
C GLU A 8 -11.62 0.12 -1.76
N ILE A 9 -10.59 -0.53 -1.23
CA ILE A 9 -9.29 -0.68 -1.88
C ILE A 9 -9.10 -2.14 -2.27
N LYS A 10 -9.02 -2.41 -3.57
CA LYS A 10 -8.71 -3.73 -4.12
C LYS A 10 -7.22 -3.97 -3.95
N PHE A 11 -6.86 -4.83 -3.00
CA PHE A 11 -5.48 -5.02 -2.61
C PHE A 11 -4.68 -5.93 -3.57
N ASN A 12 -5.28 -7.02 -4.06
CA ASN A 12 -4.57 -8.05 -4.85
C ASN A 12 -5.31 -8.50 -6.13
N GLU A 13 -6.20 -7.68 -6.69
CA GLU A 13 -6.91 -8.09 -7.91
C GLU A 13 -6.02 -8.11 -9.15
N THR A 14 -5.18 -7.09 -9.33
CA THR A 14 -4.30 -6.96 -10.51
C THR A 14 -2.89 -7.51 -10.26
N PHE A 15 -2.44 -7.49 -9.02
CA PHE A 15 -1.14 -8.01 -8.61
C PHE A 15 -1.41 -9.10 -7.59
N GLU A 16 -0.92 -10.32 -7.81
CA GLU A 16 -0.98 -11.37 -6.79
C GLU A 16 -0.41 -10.83 -5.47
N ALA A 17 -1.05 -11.22 -4.36
CA ALA A 17 -0.53 -10.97 -3.01
C ALA A 17 0.95 -11.32 -3.03
N PRO A 18 1.84 -10.33 -2.88
CA PRO A 18 3.22 -10.61 -3.22
C PRO A 18 3.74 -11.61 -2.19
N MET A 19 3.98 -12.87 -2.62
CA MET A 19 4.56 -13.94 -1.81
C MET A 19 5.85 -13.40 -1.20
N GLY A 20 5.77 -12.98 0.06
CA GLY A 20 6.76 -12.13 0.69
C GLY A 20 7.36 -11.12 -0.29
N SER A 21 6.58 -10.12 -0.74
CA SER A 21 7.09 -9.00 -1.58
C SER A 21 8.53 -8.73 -1.21
N PRO A 22 9.48 -8.64 -2.15
CA PRO A 22 10.82 -8.31 -1.75
C PRO A 22 10.69 -6.93 -1.10
N ARG A 23 10.81 -6.93 0.23
CA ARG A 23 10.63 -5.73 1.03
C ARG A 23 11.73 -4.77 0.55
N PRO A 24 11.52 -3.46 0.57
CA PRO A 24 12.62 -2.53 0.31
C PRO A 24 13.84 -2.99 1.10
N ARG A 25 14.92 -3.31 0.36
CA ARG A 25 16.15 -3.78 0.97
C ARG A 25 17.01 -2.57 1.20
N PHE A 26 17.26 -2.29 2.46
CA PHE A 26 18.18 -1.24 2.88
C PHE A 26 19.55 -1.86 3.06
N SER A 27 20.54 -1.33 2.38
CA SER A 27 21.94 -1.68 2.57
C SER A 27 22.80 -0.43 2.62
N THR A 28 23.99 -0.54 3.18
CA THR A 28 25.01 0.50 3.10
C THR A 28 26.04 0.10 2.06
N LYS A 29 26.37 0.99 1.13
CA LYS A 29 27.50 0.82 0.20
C LYS A 29 28.54 1.87 0.54
N GLY A 30 29.48 1.49 1.42
CA GLY A 30 30.45 2.43 1.99
C GLY A 30 29.74 3.48 2.85
N ARG A 31 29.89 4.77 2.47
CA ARG A 31 29.30 5.90 3.22
C ARG A 31 27.85 6.23 2.83
N TYR A 32 27.26 5.52 1.87
CA TYR A 32 25.94 5.83 1.33
C TYR A 32 24.91 4.76 1.72
N ALA A 33 23.70 5.21 2.08
CA ALA A 33 22.53 4.35 2.18
C ALA A 33 22.02 4.03 0.76
N HIS A 34 21.89 2.75 0.45
CA HIS A 34 21.30 2.25 -0.79
C HIS A 34 19.97 1.57 -0.46
N THR A 35 18.92 1.96 -1.19
CA THR A 35 17.60 1.34 -1.05
C THR A 35 17.25 0.65 -2.37
N TYR A 36 17.19 -0.68 -2.36
CA TYR A 36 16.66 -1.43 -3.49
C TYR A 36 15.15 -1.61 -3.31
N MET A 37 14.38 -1.00 -4.21
CA MET A 37 12.93 -1.20 -4.36
C MET A 37 12.70 -2.13 -5.54
N PRO A 38 12.13 -3.33 -5.34
CA PRO A 38 11.80 -4.20 -6.46
C PRO A 38 10.69 -3.59 -7.34
N THR A 39 10.73 -3.91 -8.62
CA THR A 39 9.75 -3.42 -9.60
C THR A 39 8.32 -3.77 -9.21
N LYS A 40 8.05 -5.04 -8.88
CA LYS A 40 6.71 -5.51 -8.45
C LYS A 40 6.18 -4.75 -7.23
N TYR A 41 7.06 -4.47 -6.25
CA TYR A 41 6.68 -3.68 -5.06
C TYR A 41 6.30 -2.25 -5.45
N THR A 42 7.06 -1.64 -6.35
CA THR A 42 6.84 -0.27 -6.81
C THR A 42 5.56 -0.16 -7.64
N GLU A 43 5.28 -1.13 -8.50
CA GLU A 43 4.06 -1.21 -9.30
C GLU A 43 2.82 -1.42 -8.44
N HIS A 44 2.90 -2.32 -7.44
CA HIS A 44 1.81 -2.53 -6.48
C HIS A 44 1.51 -1.26 -5.68
N LYS A 45 2.53 -0.52 -5.24
CA LYS A 45 2.36 0.78 -4.57
C LYS A 45 1.67 1.81 -5.47
N LYS A 46 2.05 1.91 -6.74
CA LYS A 46 1.39 2.79 -7.71
C LYS A 46 -0.07 2.39 -7.93
N TYR A 47 -0.35 1.08 -8.02
CA TYR A 47 -1.70 0.56 -8.16
C TYR A 47 -2.60 0.92 -6.97
N LEU A 48 -2.11 0.76 -5.73
CA LEU A 48 -2.85 1.19 -4.54
C LEU A 48 -3.05 2.71 -4.53
N GLN A 49 -2.01 3.49 -4.86
CA GLN A 49 -2.07 4.94 -4.88
C GLN A 49 -3.12 5.47 -5.87
N ASN A 50 -3.27 4.83 -7.04
CA ASN A 50 -4.29 5.20 -8.02
C ASN A 50 -5.73 5.01 -7.54
N GLN A 51 -5.94 4.19 -6.50
CA GLN A 51 -7.26 3.97 -5.87
C GLN A 51 -7.51 4.96 -4.72
N MET A 52 -6.49 5.64 -4.21
CA MET A 52 -6.65 6.55 -3.08
C MET A 52 -7.21 7.90 -3.55
N PRO A 53 -8.18 8.48 -2.83
CA PRO A 53 -8.65 9.82 -3.12
C PRO A 53 -7.59 10.85 -2.74
N LYS A 54 -7.59 11.97 -3.46
CA LYS A 54 -6.80 13.14 -3.09
C LYS A 54 -7.55 13.91 -2.01
N LEU A 55 -7.16 13.70 -0.76
CA LEU A 55 -7.92 14.23 0.38
C LEU A 55 -7.60 15.67 0.76
N ASN A 56 -6.55 16.29 0.20
CA ASN A 56 -6.11 17.68 0.48
C ASN A 56 -6.38 18.11 1.94
N LEU A 57 -5.90 17.30 2.88
CA LEU A 57 -6.32 17.38 4.27
C LEU A 57 -5.78 18.65 4.94
N GLU A 58 -6.67 19.49 5.44
CA GLU A 58 -6.31 20.65 6.29
C GLU A 58 -6.28 20.27 7.78
N ASN A 59 -6.92 19.16 8.16
CA ASN A 59 -7.08 18.71 9.53
C ASN A 59 -6.64 17.24 9.70
N ALA A 60 -6.54 16.79 10.95
CA ALA A 60 -6.17 15.41 11.28
C ALA A 60 -7.17 14.38 10.72
N LEU A 61 -6.65 13.26 10.19
CA LEU A 61 -7.42 12.15 9.65
C LEU A 61 -7.47 10.99 10.66
N LYS A 62 -8.66 10.49 10.96
CA LYS A 62 -8.87 9.20 11.63
C LYS A 62 -9.14 8.14 10.56
N ILE A 63 -8.43 7.02 10.61
CA ILE A 63 -8.59 5.90 9.66
C ILE A 63 -9.02 4.66 10.44
N GLU A 64 -10.05 3.98 9.96
CA GLU A 64 -10.45 2.64 10.40
C GLU A 64 -10.22 1.69 9.21
N LEU A 65 -9.56 0.55 9.45
CA LEU A 65 -9.19 -0.40 8.42
C LEU A 65 -9.81 -1.76 8.74
N GLU A 66 -10.59 -2.30 7.80
CA GLU A 66 -11.15 -3.63 7.87
C GLU A 66 -10.53 -4.52 6.78
N PHE A 67 -10.13 -5.73 7.16
CA PHE A 67 -9.50 -6.68 6.25
C PHE A 67 -10.45 -7.85 5.97
N TYR A 68 -10.87 -7.97 4.71
CA TYR A 68 -11.73 -9.05 4.25
C TYR A 68 -10.88 -10.14 3.57
N PHE A 69 -10.73 -11.27 4.25
CA PHE A 69 -10.01 -12.42 3.70
C PHE A 69 -10.99 -13.41 3.10
N SER A 70 -10.99 -13.52 1.76
CA SER A 70 -11.63 -14.65 1.07
C SER A 70 -10.80 -15.91 1.36
N ARG A 71 -11.33 -16.82 2.20
CA ARG A 71 -10.66 -18.08 2.55
C ARG A 71 -10.24 -18.83 1.28
N ARG A 72 -8.93 -19.05 1.13
CA ARG A 72 -8.38 -20.32 0.61
C ARG A 72 -7.30 -20.78 1.57
N LEU A 73 -7.62 -21.86 2.29
CA LEU A 73 -6.62 -22.78 2.87
C LEU A 73 -5.85 -23.43 1.71
#